data_AF-A0A949E7Q1-F1
#
_entry.id   AF-A0A949E7Q1-F1
#
_cell.length_a   1.000
_cell.length_b   1.000
_cell.length_c   1.000
_cell.angle_alpha   90.00
_cell.angle_beta   90.00
_cell.angle_gamma   90.00
#
_symmetry.space_group_name_H-M   'P 1'
#
loop_
_entity.id
_entity.type
_entity.pdbx_description
1 polymer ?
#
loop_
_entity_poly.entity_id
_entity_poly.type
_entity_poly.pdbx_seq_one_letter_code
_entity_poly.pdbx_strand_id
1 'polypeptide(L)'
;MIKRSNKKLISDKTPVNDLILFSIYSIISNNEICTFDRLIKECFTMFPTPFGFARYPIWPDSRKLDRPLRGLRNEKLIKGDPRTEFFLTKEGKEKAEIIVKTFKQGKLL
;
A
#
# COMPACT_ATOMS: atom_id res chain seq x y z
N MET A 1 2.97 6.36 22.21
CA MET A 1 3.98 7.04 21.36
C MET A 1 4.96 5.98 20.84
N ILE A 2 4.56 5.21 19.83
CA ILE A 2 5.32 4.04 19.35
C ILE A 2 6.34 4.50 18.29
N LYS A 3 7.56 4.00 18.42
CA LYS A 3 8.82 4.50 17.83
C LYS A 3 8.79 4.51 16.29
N ARG A 4 8.84 5.71 15.69
CA ARG A 4 8.99 5.98 14.24
C ARG A 4 10.20 5.27 13.59
N SER A 5 11.21 4.88 14.36
CA SER A 5 12.50 4.38 13.83
C SER A 5 12.46 2.99 13.19
N ASN A 6 11.57 2.07 13.63
CA ASN A 6 11.44 0.74 12.99
C ASN A 6 10.60 0.77 11.70
N LYS A 7 9.68 1.74 11.59
CA LYS A 7 8.79 1.89 10.42
C LYS A 7 9.56 2.25 9.13
N LYS A 8 10.66 3.00 9.29
CA LYS A 8 11.47 3.56 8.19
C LYS A 8 12.38 2.52 7.52
N LEU A 9 12.99 1.60 8.28
CA LEU A 9 13.96 0.64 7.73
C LEU A 9 13.31 -0.47 6.87
N ILE A 10 12.06 -0.83 7.16
CA ILE A 10 11.36 -1.92 6.47
C ILE A 10 10.73 -1.41 5.17
N SER A 11 10.17 -0.18 5.17
CA SER A 11 9.58 0.43 3.97
C SER A 11 10.56 0.58 2.81
N ASP A 12 11.85 0.75 3.10
CA ASP A 12 12.88 1.02 2.08
C ASP A 12 13.35 -0.25 1.35
N LYS A 13 13.08 -1.45 1.90
CA LYS A 13 13.42 -2.74 1.29
C LYS A 13 12.22 -3.52 0.77
N THR A 14 11.01 -3.17 1.18
CA THR A 14 9.79 -3.83 0.70
C THR A 14 9.42 -3.34 -0.70
N PRO A 15 9.08 -4.24 -1.64
CA PRO A 15 8.61 -3.85 -2.96
C PRO A 15 7.38 -2.94 -2.91
N VAL A 16 7.33 -1.91 -3.76
CA VAL A 16 6.19 -0.96 -3.81
C VAL A 16 4.86 -1.66 -4.04
N ASN A 17 4.83 -2.72 -4.85
CA ASN A 17 3.63 -3.52 -5.10
C ASN A 17 3.06 -4.12 -3.80
N ASP A 18 3.91 -4.60 -2.90
CA ASP A 18 3.50 -5.20 -1.64
C ASP A 18 2.99 -4.14 -0.65
N LEU A 19 3.60 -2.94 -0.66
CA LEU A 19 3.12 -1.80 0.12
C LEU A 19 1.72 -1.36 -0.31
N ILE A 20 1.46 -1.33 -1.62
CA ILE A 20 0.14 -1.00 -2.16
C ILE A 20 -0.87 -2.08 -1.81
N LEU A 21 -0.52 -3.36 -1.98
CA LEU A 21 -1.42 -4.47 -1.68
C LEU A 21 -1.82 -4.49 -0.20
N PHE A 22 -0.85 -4.25 0.69
CA PHE A 22 -1.09 -4.07 2.12
C PHE A 22 -2.03 -2.87 2.40
N SER A 23 -1.84 -1.76 1.69
CA SER A 23 -2.67 -0.56 1.87
C SER A 23 -4.12 -0.79 1.44
N ILE A 24 -4.34 -1.46 0.30
CA ILE A 24 -5.68 -1.86 -0.15
C ILE A 24 -6.32 -2.79 0.89
N TYR A 25 -5.58 -3.78 1.40
CA TYR A 25 -6.06 -4.68 2.45
C TYR A 25 -6.45 -3.94 3.73
N SER A 26 -5.64 -2.98 4.18
CA SER A 26 -5.90 -2.14 5.36
C SER A 26 -7.24 -1.40 5.23
N ILE A 27 -7.44 -0.71 4.10
CA ILE A 27 -8.66 0.07 3.83
C ILE A 27 -9.89 -0.85 3.86
N ILE A 28 -9.86 -1.94 3.08
CA ILE A 28 -11.01 -2.86 2.96
C ILE A 28 -11.31 -3.55 4.29
N SER A 29 -10.28 -3.91 5.06
CA SER A 29 -10.45 -4.55 6.37
C SER A 29 -11.04 -3.61 7.43
N ASN A 30 -10.91 -2.29 7.23
CA ASN A 30 -11.57 -1.27 8.04
C ASN A 30 -12.98 -0.92 7.52
N ASN A 31 -13.54 -1.74 6.61
CA ASN A 31 -14.83 -1.52 5.95
C ASN A 31 -14.93 -0.19 5.21
N GLU A 32 -13.81 0.33 4.72
CA GLU A 32 -13.76 1.55 3.90
C GLU A 32 -13.73 1.21 2.40
N ILE A 33 -14.27 2.12 1.59
CA ILE A 33 -14.19 2.04 0.12
C ILE A 33 -12.78 2.45 -0.34
N CYS A 34 -12.13 1.58 -1.12
CA CYS A 34 -10.78 1.83 -1.62
C CYS A 34 -10.80 2.60 -2.95
N THR A 35 -11.15 3.88 -2.92
CA THR A 35 -10.98 4.79 -4.07
C THR A 35 -9.51 5.16 -4.27
N PHE A 36 -9.17 5.75 -5.43
CA PHE A 36 -7.80 6.15 -5.73
C PHE A 36 -7.22 7.16 -4.73
N ASP A 37 -7.97 8.21 -4.40
CA ASP A 37 -7.53 9.22 -3.43
C ASP A 37 -7.37 8.63 -2.02
N ARG A 38 -8.29 7.73 -1.63
CA ARG A 38 -8.21 7.02 -0.35
C ARG A 38 -6.96 6.14 -0.27
N LEU A 39 -6.63 5.47 -1.37
CA LEU A 39 -5.44 4.63 -1.49
C LEU A 39 -4.16 5.47 -1.44
N ILE A 40 -4.10 6.62 -2.14
CA ILE A 40 -2.96 7.54 -2.06
C ILE A 40 -2.73 8.00 -0.62
N LYS A 41 -3.80 8.45 0.05
CA LYS A 41 -3.75 8.88 1.45
C LYS A 41 -3.21 7.76 2.35
N GLU A 42 -3.73 6.54 2.20
CA GLU A 42 -3.32 5.40 3.01
C GLU A 42 -1.84 5.04 2.79
N CYS A 43 -1.43 4.86 1.53
CA CYS A 43 -0.06 4.54 1.15
C CYS A 43 0.93 5.56 1.71
N PHE A 44 0.63 6.86 1.56
CA PHE A 44 1.50 7.92 2.04
C PHE A 44 1.54 8.01 3.57
N THR A 45 0.41 7.84 4.24
CA THR A 45 0.32 7.85 5.71
C THR A 45 1.11 6.69 6.33
N MET A 46 1.02 5.51 5.70
CA MET A 46 1.70 4.32 6.20
C MET A 46 3.17 4.30 5.82
N PHE A 47 3.51 4.73 4.60
CA PHE A 47 4.84 4.66 4.01
C PHE A 47 5.18 6.00 3.32
N PRO A 48 5.54 7.04 4.07
CA PRO A 48 5.79 8.36 3.49
C PRO A 48 7.03 8.39 2.58
N THR A 49 8.08 7.59 2.87
CA THR A 49 9.31 7.59 2.07
C THR A 49 9.09 7.10 0.62
N PRO A 50 8.43 5.94 0.37
CA PRO A 50 8.27 5.44 -0.99
C PRO A 50 7.22 6.19 -1.82
N PHE A 51 6.22 6.80 -1.16
CA PHE A 51 5.08 7.47 -1.81
C PHE A 51 5.13 8.99 -1.75
N GLY A 52 6.16 9.59 -1.16
CA GLY A 52 6.39 11.04 -1.19
C GLY A 52 7.20 11.49 -2.40
N PHE A 53 7.13 12.78 -2.73
CA PHE A 53 8.05 13.36 -3.72
C PHE A 53 9.50 13.33 -3.21
N ALA A 54 10.45 13.05 -4.11
CA ALA A 54 11.87 13.00 -3.75
C ALA A 54 12.40 14.34 -3.20
N ARG A 55 11.96 15.47 -3.77
CA ARG A 55 12.35 16.82 -3.34
C ARG A 55 11.41 17.43 -2.29
N TYR A 56 10.20 16.89 -2.17
CA TYR A 56 9.14 17.42 -1.31
C TYR A 56 8.44 16.29 -0.54
N PRO A 57 9.14 15.61 0.39
CA PRO A 57 8.72 14.33 0.97
C PRO A 57 7.47 14.40 1.86
N ILE A 58 7.02 15.61 2.21
CA ILE A 58 5.78 15.83 2.97
C ILE A 58 4.52 15.75 2.09
N TRP A 59 4.67 15.71 0.76
CA TRP A 59 3.57 15.66 -0.18
C TRP A 59 3.53 14.31 -0.91
N PRO A 60 2.35 13.69 -1.07
CA PRO A 60 2.20 12.43 -1.78
C PRO A 60 2.42 12.59 -3.28
N ASP A 61 3.14 11.64 -3.90
CA ASP A 61 3.35 11.53 -5.35
C ASP A 61 2.48 10.39 -5.90
N SER A 62 1.28 10.72 -6.37
CA SER A 62 0.32 9.74 -6.91
C SER A 62 0.84 8.95 -8.11
N ARG A 63 1.82 9.51 -8.86
CA ARG A 63 2.43 8.83 -10.02
C ARG A 63 3.19 7.57 -9.62
N LYS A 64 3.58 7.46 -8.34
CA LYS A 64 4.19 6.25 -7.76
C LYS A 64 3.25 5.04 -7.80
N LEU A 65 1.93 5.24 -7.92
CA LEU A 65 0.95 4.16 -7.93
C LEU A 65 0.59 3.66 -9.34
N ASP A 66 0.73 4.47 -10.40
CA ASP A 66 0.19 4.12 -11.73
C ASP A 66 0.80 2.81 -12.29
N ARG A 67 2.14 2.74 -12.40
CA ARG A 67 2.82 1.54 -12.91
C ARG A 67 2.61 0.31 -11.99
N PRO A 68 2.76 0.42 -10.66
CA PRO A 68 2.46 -0.68 -9.74
C PRO A 68 1.02 -1.22 -9.83
N LEU A 69 0.01 -0.34 -9.89
CA LEU A 69 -1.39 -0.76 -10.00
C LEU A 69 -1.67 -1.50 -11.31
N ARG A 70 -1.00 -1.12 -12.42
CA ARG A 70 -1.05 -1.90 -13.66
C ARG A 70 -0.41 -3.28 -13.47
N GLY A 71 0.75 -3.35 -12.82
CA GLY A 71 1.42 -4.62 -12.51
C GLY A 71 0.54 -5.56 -11.69
N LEU A 72 -0.02 -5.07 -10.58
CA LEU A 72 -0.91 -5.86 -9.71
C LEU A 72 -2.18 -6.36 -10.43
N ARG A 73 -2.72 -5.59 -11.39
CA ARG A 73 -3.84 -6.03 -12.23
C ARG A 73 -3.42 -7.12 -13.22
N ASN A 74 -2.25 -6.96 -13.84
CA ASN A 74 -1.71 -7.97 -14.76
C ASN A 74 -1.43 -9.30 -14.04
N GLU A 75 -0.97 -9.23 -12.79
CA GLU A 75 -0.80 -10.39 -11.89
C GLU A 75 -2.12 -10.92 -11.32
N LYS A 76 -3.27 -10.31 -11.66
CA LYS A 76 -4.62 -10.66 -11.15
C LYS A 76 -4.75 -10.63 -9.62
N LEU A 77 -3.95 -9.80 -8.95
CA LEU A 77 -4.03 -9.61 -7.50
C LEU A 77 -5.09 -8.57 -7.11
N ILE A 78 -5.38 -7.63 -8.00
CA ILE A 78 -6.39 -6.60 -7.76
C ILE A 78 -7.34 -6.46 -8.95
N LYS A 79 -8.54 -5.95 -8.67
CA LYS A 79 -9.53 -5.49 -9.65
C LYS A 79 -9.81 -4.00 -9.46
N GLY A 80 -10.48 -3.40 -10.44
CA GLY A 80 -10.83 -1.98 -10.45
C GLY A 80 -9.80 -1.11 -11.16
N ASP A 81 -10.00 0.21 -11.07
CA ASP A 81 -9.16 1.21 -11.69
C ASP A 81 -9.28 2.57 -10.98
N PRO A 82 -8.41 3.56 -11.29
CA PRO A 82 -8.43 4.84 -10.61
C PRO A 82 -9.74 5.65 -10.71
N ARG A 83 -10.61 5.37 -11.70
CA ARG A 83 -11.91 6.04 -11.86
C ARG A 83 -13.01 5.38 -11.04
N THR A 84 -12.77 4.17 -10.54
CA THR A 84 -13.72 3.37 -9.78
C THR A 84 -13.17 3.13 -8.37
N GLU A 85 -13.24 1.90 -7.89
CA GLU A 85 -12.74 1.46 -6.60
C GLU A 85 -11.89 0.20 -6.78
N PHE A 86 -10.93 0.00 -5.90
CA PHE A 86 -10.02 -1.14 -5.95
C PHE A 86 -10.52 -2.27 -5.04
N PHE A 87 -10.40 -3.49 -5.55
CA PHE A 87 -10.70 -4.70 -4.79
C PHE A 87 -9.52 -5.66 -4.83
N LEU A 88 -9.37 -6.45 -3.76
CA LEU A 88 -8.51 -7.63 -3.78
C LEU A 88 -9.23 -8.79 -4.45
N THR A 89 -8.52 -9.53 -5.29
CA THR A 89 -8.95 -10.88 -5.66
C THR A 89 -8.73 -11.84 -4.49
N LYS A 90 -9.16 -13.09 -4.64
CA LYS A 90 -8.88 -14.11 -3.62
C LYS A 90 -7.36 -14.28 -3.43
N GLU A 91 -6.64 -14.40 -4.54
CA GLU A 91 -5.18 -14.53 -4.59
C GLU A 91 -4.48 -13.28 -4.03
N GLY A 92 -4.99 -12.09 -4.38
CA GLY A 92 -4.51 -10.82 -3.83
C GLY A 92 -4.68 -10.73 -2.32
N LYS A 93 -5.82 -11.19 -1.80
CA LYS A 93 -6.09 -11.22 -0.36
C LYS A 93 -5.15 -12.17 0.37
N GLU A 94 -4.97 -13.39 -0.13
CA GLU A 94 -4.05 -14.36 0.46
C GLU A 94 -2.60 -13.83 0.51
N LYS A 95 -2.14 -13.20 -0.58
CA LYS A 95 -0.82 -12.55 -0.62
C LYS A 95 -0.74 -11.38 0.38
N ALA A 96 -1.77 -10.54 0.46
CA ALA A 96 -1.82 -9.43 1.41
C ALA A 96 -1.76 -9.92 2.86
N GLU A 97 -2.45 -11.00 3.20
CA GLU A 97 -2.42 -11.59 4.55
C GLU A 97 -1.02 -12.12 4.92
N ILE A 98 -0.29 -12.71 3.97
CA ILE A 98 1.12 -13.09 4.17
C ILE A 98 1.97 -11.85 4.44
N ILE A 99 1.81 -10.79 3.65
CA ILE A 99 2.51 -9.51 3.83
C ILE A 99 2.20 -8.91 5.21
N VAL A 100 0.94 -8.93 5.65
CA VAL A 100 0.53 -8.48 6.99
C VAL A 100 1.25 -9.26 8.09
N LYS A 101 1.35 -10.60 7.95
CA LYS A 101 2.09 -11.43 8.92
C LYS A 101 3.57 -11.04 8.96
N THR A 102 4.20 -10.82 7.81
CA THR A 102 5.59 -10.34 7.73
C THR A 102 5.77 -8.99 8.41
N PHE A 103 4.85 -8.04 8.18
CA PHE A 103 4.88 -6.73 8.84
C PHE A 103 4.69 -6.81 10.36
N LYS A 104 3.83 -7.71 10.84
CA LYS A 104 3.63 -7.97 12.28
C LYS A 104 4.87 -8.60 12.92
N GLN A 105 5.47 -9.60 12.26
CA GLN A 105 6.69 -10.25 12.74
C GLN A 105 7.89 -9.30 12.74
N GLY A 106 7.96 -8.38 11.78
CA GLY A 106 8.95 -7.29 11.72
C GLY A 106 8.72 -6.14 12.71
N LYS A 107 7.70 -6.20 13.57
CA LYS A 107 7.26 -5.13 14.51
C LYS A 107 6.95 -3.80 13.83
N LEU A 108 5.96 -3.82 12.94
CA LEU A 108 5.30 -2.62 12.40
C LEU A 108 3.88 -2.41 12.95
N LEU A 109 3.35 -3.37 13.73
CA LEU A 109 2.10 -3.30 14.50
C LEU A 109 2.30 -3.90 15.89
#